data_AF-A0A7Y9PGZ1-F1
#
_entry.id   AF-A0A7Y9PGZ1-F1
#
_cell.length_a   1.000
_cell.length_b   1.000
_cell.length_c   1.000
_cell.angle_alpha   90.00
_cell.angle_beta   90.00
_cell.angle_gamma   90.00
#
_symmetry.space_group_name_H-M   'P 1'
#
loop_
_entity.id
_entity.type
_entity.pdbx_description
1 polymer ?
#
loop_
_entity_poly.entity_id
_entity_poly.type
_entity_poly.pdbx_seq_one_letter_code
_entity_poly.pdbx_strand_id
1 'polypeptide(L)'
;MRPRNNAAMQRYREEYHRCCGDLVRQLRTEKGWSLADFSREAGISVPWLRKFEENRLTTNYSIRLQMQMVQALGFGVMEIHQFYKRVDEMTEASAGPPPWLKNN
;
A
#
# COMPACT_ATOMS: atom_id res chain seq x y z
N MET A 1 17.14 20.73 -16.07
CA MET A 1 16.00 20.20 -15.28
C MET A 1 15.54 18.89 -15.92
N ARG A 2 15.61 17.73 -15.24
CA ARG A 2 15.08 16.46 -15.76
C ARG A 2 13.55 16.55 -15.90
N PRO A 3 12.93 15.92 -16.91
CA PRO A 3 11.52 16.17 -17.21
C PRO A 3 10.63 15.66 -16.07
N ARG A 4 9.63 16.50 -15.75
CA ARG A 4 8.67 16.41 -14.64
C ARG A 4 7.71 15.21 -14.72
N ASN A 5 7.89 14.29 -15.67
CA ASN A 5 7.00 13.15 -15.82
C ASN A 5 7.66 12.01 -16.61
N ASN A 6 8.29 11.08 -15.90
CA ASN A 6 8.77 9.84 -16.50
C ASN A 6 7.61 8.83 -16.45
N ALA A 7 7.09 8.40 -17.61
CA ALA A 7 5.99 7.43 -17.69
C ALA A 7 6.30 6.13 -16.93
N ALA A 8 7.59 5.72 -16.87
CA ALA A 8 8.00 4.57 -16.08
C ALA A 8 7.84 4.81 -14.56
N MET A 9 8.10 6.04 -14.10
CA MET A 9 7.90 6.43 -12.70
C MET A 9 6.41 6.46 -12.33
N GLN A 10 5.55 6.95 -13.23
CA GLN A 10 4.10 6.94 -13.00
C GLN A 10 3.58 5.51 -12.89
N ARG A 11 3.92 4.65 -13.85
CA ARG A 11 3.54 3.23 -13.82
C ARG A 11 4.02 2.52 -12.57
N TYR A 12 5.28 2.75 -12.16
CA TYR A 12 5.81 2.14 -10.95
C TYR A 12 5.06 2.60 -9.70
N ARG A 13 4.69 3.88 -9.60
CA ARG A 13 3.89 4.40 -8.48
C ARG A 13 2.47 3.84 -8.45
N GLU A 14 1.81 3.76 -9.61
CA GLU A 14 0.48 3.16 -9.73
C GLU A 14 0.50 1.70 -9.29
N GLU A 15 1.52 0.96 -9.72
CA GLU A 15 1.72 -0.43 -9.32
C GLU A 15 2.02 -0.56 -7.83
N TYR A 16 2.86 0.31 -7.28
CA TYR A 16 3.12 0.35 -5.84
C TYR A 16 1.85 0.52 -5.00
N HIS A 17 0.97 1.45 -5.40
CA HIS A 17 -0.31 1.63 -4.73
C HIS A 17 -1.24 0.43 -4.87
N ARG A 18 -1.25 -0.23 -6.03
CA ARG A 18 -1.97 -1.49 -6.26
C ARG A 18 -1.47 -2.59 -5.33
N CYS A 19 -0.16 -2.84 -5.29
CA CYS A 19 0.46 -3.84 -4.42
C CYS A 19 0.21 -3.56 -2.93
N CYS A 20 0.20 -2.28 -2.53
CA CYS A 20 -0.11 -1.89 -1.16
C CYS A 20 -1.56 -2.26 -0.78
N GLY A 21 -2.53 -1.99 -1.66
CA GLY A 21 -3.92 -2.41 -1.50
C GLY A 21 -4.08 -3.93 -1.41
N ASP A 22 -3.40 -4.66 -2.30
CA ASP A 22 -3.40 -6.13 -2.32
C ASP A 22 -2.82 -6.73 -1.04
N LEU A 23 -1.69 -6.20 -0.55
CA LEU A 23 -1.06 -6.67 0.68
C LEU A 23 -1.97 -6.46 1.89
N VAL A 24 -2.63 -5.31 1.98
CA VAL A 24 -3.60 -5.03 3.06
C VAL A 24 -4.76 -6.03 3.02
N ARG A 25 -5.32 -6.29 1.82
CA ARG A 25 -6.38 -7.29 1.64
C ARG A 25 -5.90 -8.67 2.06
N GLN A 26 -4.72 -9.09 1.60
CA GLN A 26 -4.13 -10.38 1.92
C GLN A 26 -4.00 -10.55 3.44
N LEU A 27 -3.32 -9.63 4.12
CA LEU A 27 -3.09 -9.68 5.56
C LEU A 27 -4.40 -9.67 6.36
N ARG A 28 -5.40 -8.89 5.92
CA ARG A 28 -6.73 -8.89 6.52
C ARG A 28 -7.38 -10.28 6.40
N THR A 29 -7.33 -10.88 5.21
CA THR A 29 -7.95 -12.20 4.97
C THR A 29 -7.20 -13.33 5.69
N GLU A 30 -5.88 -13.25 5.82
CA GLU A 30 -5.07 -14.20 6.60
C GLU A 30 -5.45 -14.18 8.09
N LYS A 31 -5.87 -13.02 8.61
CA LYS A 31 -6.44 -12.89 9.96
C LYS A 31 -7.89 -13.36 10.08
N GLY A 32 -8.51 -13.78 8.98
CA GLY A 32 -9.93 -14.16 8.93
C GLY A 32 -10.89 -12.97 9.09
N TRP A 33 -10.43 -11.73 8.89
CA TRP A 33 -11.23 -10.53 9.12
C TRP A 33 -12.08 -10.15 7.91
N SER A 34 -13.34 -9.79 8.16
CA SER A 34 -14.15 -9.04 7.21
C SER A 34 -13.67 -7.58 7.12
N LEU A 35 -14.15 -6.82 6.13
CA LEU A 35 -13.92 -5.37 6.10
C LEU A 35 -14.52 -4.67 7.32
N ALA A 36 -15.61 -5.18 7.89
CA ALA A 36 -16.23 -4.61 9.08
C ALA A 36 -15.37 -4.84 10.34
N ASP A 37 -14.77 -6.03 10.47
CA ASP A 37 -13.82 -6.31 11.55
C ASP A 37 -12.61 -5.40 11.42
N PHE A 38 -12.03 -5.29 10.22
CA PHE A 38 -10.88 -4.44 9.99
C PHE A 38 -11.18 -2.96 10.25
N SER A 39 -12.40 -2.53 9.90
CA SER A 39 -12.89 -1.19 10.20
C SER A 39 -12.90 -0.89 11.70
N ARG A 40 -13.39 -1.84 12.50
CA ARG A 40 -13.40 -1.74 13.96
C ARG A 40 -11.99 -1.69 14.54
N GLU A 41 -11.10 -2.56 14.08
CA GLU A 41 -9.72 -2.64 14.60
C GLU A 41 -8.86 -1.42 14.23
N ALA A 42 -8.98 -0.93 12.99
CA ALA A 42 -8.19 0.22 12.51
C ALA A 42 -8.82 1.58 12.87
N GLY A 43 -10.11 1.62 13.22
CA GLY A 43 -10.85 2.87 13.38
C GLY A 43 -11.00 3.65 12.07
N ILE A 44 -11.13 2.94 10.94
CA ILE A 44 -11.24 3.50 9.58
C ILE A 44 -12.52 2.98 8.95
N SER A 45 -13.27 3.83 8.24
CA SER A 45 -14.56 3.42 7.64
C SER A 45 -14.41 2.30 6.61
N VAL A 46 -15.37 1.37 6.58
CA VAL A 46 -15.46 0.29 5.57
C VAL A 46 -15.37 0.80 4.12
N PRO A 47 -16.07 1.88 3.70
CA PRO A 47 -15.97 2.38 2.33
C PRO A 47 -14.57 2.85 1.97
N TRP A 48 -13.84 3.44 2.92
CA TRP A 48 -12.46 3.87 2.72
C TRP A 48 -11.54 2.66 2.56
N LEU A 49 -11.63 1.66 3.45
CA LEU A 49 -10.83 0.44 3.39
C LEU A 49 -11.07 -0.33 2.08
N ARG A 50 -12.32 -0.44 1.64
CA ARG A 50 -12.66 -1.04 0.35
C ARG A 50 -11.99 -0.30 -0.81
N LYS A 51 -12.10 1.03 -0.87
CA LYS A 51 -11.45 1.83 -1.92
C LYS A 51 -9.93 1.69 -1.88
N PHE A 52 -9.35 1.62 -0.69
CA PHE A 52 -7.93 1.40 -0.51
C PHE A 52 -7.50 0.05 -1.12
N GLU A 53 -8.14 -1.05 -0.71
CA GLU A 53 -7.83 -2.39 -1.22
C GLU A 53 -8.12 -2.57 -2.72
N GLU A 54 -9.02 -1.78 -3.30
CA GLU A 54 -9.33 -1.81 -4.73
C GLU A 54 -8.47 -0.84 -5.54
N ASN A 55 -7.52 -0.13 -4.91
CA ASN A 55 -6.73 0.95 -5.52
C ASN A 55 -7.60 2.03 -6.21
N ARG A 56 -8.72 2.39 -5.57
CA ARG A 56 -9.72 3.36 -6.05
C ARG A 56 -9.75 4.66 -5.24
N LEU A 57 -8.74 4.90 -4.40
CA LEU A 57 -8.59 6.20 -3.75
C LEU A 57 -8.15 7.23 -4.79
N THR A 58 -8.94 8.29 -4.94
CA THR A 58 -8.66 9.39 -5.87
C THR A 58 -7.86 10.52 -5.25
N THR A 59 -7.54 10.41 -3.96
CA THR A 59 -6.82 11.42 -3.18
C THR A 59 -5.68 10.77 -2.42
N ASN A 60 -4.60 11.53 -2.22
CA ASN A 60 -3.60 11.18 -1.22
C ASN A 60 -4.28 11.02 0.14
N TYR A 61 -3.83 10.07 0.92
CA TYR A 61 -4.37 9.76 2.25
C TYR A 61 -3.33 10.07 3.31
N SER A 62 -3.80 10.45 4.51
CA SER A 62 -2.91 10.89 5.57
C SER A 62 -2.02 9.76 6.09
N ILE A 63 -0.83 10.12 6.55
CA ILE A 63 0.07 9.20 7.25
C ILE A 63 -0.60 8.55 8.47
N ARG A 64 -1.54 9.26 9.11
CA ARG A 64 -2.34 8.74 10.22
C ARG A 64 -3.17 7.52 9.80
N LEU A 65 -3.91 7.61 8.68
CA LEU A 65 -4.73 6.49 8.19
C LEU A 65 -3.86 5.31 7.78
N GLN A 66 -2.69 5.58 7.16
CA GLN A 66 -1.69 4.54 6.87
C GLN A 66 -1.25 3.82 8.13
N MET A 67 -0.82 4.58 9.14
CA MET A 67 -0.33 4.02 10.40
C MET A 67 -1.42 3.20 11.12
N GLN A 68 -2.64 3.73 11.23
CA GLN A 68 -3.76 3.01 11.85
C GLN A 68 -4.03 1.66 11.18
N MET A 69 -4.07 1.64 9.85
CA MET A 69 -4.31 0.44 9.06
C MET A 69 -3.17 -0.58 9.23
N VAL A 70 -1.93 -0.14 9.07
CA VAL A 70 -0.74 -1.02 9.13
C VAL A 70 -0.51 -1.56 10.56
N GLN A 71 -0.78 -0.77 11.59
CA GLN A 71 -0.74 -1.20 12.98
C GLN A 71 -1.82 -2.23 13.30
N ALA A 72 -3.05 -2.03 12.84
CA ALA A 72 -4.12 -3.02 13.01
C ALA A 72 -3.78 -4.36 12.33
N LEU A 73 -2.99 -4.35 11.25
CA LEU A 73 -2.50 -5.57 10.60
C LEU A 73 -1.35 -6.26 11.36
N GLY A 74 -0.86 -5.67 12.45
CA GLY A 74 0.15 -6.27 13.34
C GLY A 74 1.56 -5.71 13.18
N PHE A 75 1.74 -4.65 12.39
CA PHE A 75 3.04 -3.99 12.25
C PHE A 75 3.14 -2.84 13.24
N GLY A 76 3.88 -3.05 14.32
CA GLY A 76 4.21 -1.98 15.27
C GLY A 76 4.99 -0.85 14.60
N VAL A 77 5.12 0.30 15.28
CA VAL A 77 5.85 1.48 14.77
C VAL A 77 7.26 1.12 14.31
N MET A 78 7.96 0.26 15.06
CA MET A 78 9.31 -0.17 14.73
C MET A 78 9.36 -1.11 13.51
N GLU A 79 8.28 -1.85 13.25
CA GLU A 79 8.21 -2.88 12.20
C GLU A 79 7.46 -2.43 10.94
N ILE A 80 7.04 -1.16 10.88
CA ILE A 80 6.33 -0.62 9.72
C ILE A 80 7.16 -0.75 8.43
N HIS A 81 8.48 -0.71 8.54
CA HIS A 81 9.39 -0.92 7.43
C HIS A 81 9.25 -2.32 6.81
N GLN A 82 8.88 -3.35 7.59
CA GLN A 82 8.65 -4.69 7.07
C GLN A 82 7.41 -4.75 6.18
N PHE A 83 6.37 -3.98 6.52
CA PHE A 83 5.20 -3.84 5.66
C PHE A 83 5.59 -3.24 4.30
N TYR A 84 6.31 -2.11 4.32
CA TYR A 84 6.72 -1.45 3.07
C TYR A 84 7.71 -2.28 2.27
N LYS A 85 8.61 -3.01 2.93
CA LYS A 85 9.51 -3.96 2.25
C LYS A 85 8.73 -5.02 1.46
N ARG A 86 7.65 -5.56 2.01
CA ARG A 86 6.78 -6.50 1.29
C ARG A 86 6.07 -5.84 0.10
N VAL A 87 5.65 -4.58 0.24
CA VAL A 87 5.09 -3.82 -0.89
C VAL A 87 6.15 -3.62 -1.98
N ASP A 88 7.38 -3.27 -1.62
CA ASP A 88 8.50 -3.11 -2.55
C ASP A 88 8.74 -4.43 -3.31
N GLU A 89 8.87 -5.55 -2.58
CA GLU A 89 9.07 -6.89 -3.16
C GLU A 89 7.93 -7.26 -4.14
N MET A 90 6.67 -7.01 -3.78
CA MET A 90 5.51 -7.25 -4.65
C MET A 90 5.54 -6.35 -5.89
N THR A 91 5.91 -5.09 -5.71
CA THR A 91 5.98 -4.10 -6.80
C THR A 91 7.10 -4.47 -7.76
N GLU A 92 8.28 -4.84 -7.26
CA GLU A 92 9.41 -5.26 -8.07
C GLU A 92 9.15 -6.55 -8.83
N ALA A 93 8.45 -7.51 -8.21
CA ALA A 93 8.03 -8.74 -8.88
C ALA A 93 7.06 -8.47 -10.03
N SER A 94 6.28 -7.38 -9.98
CA SER A 94 5.29 -7.03 -11.01
C SER A 94 5.80 -6.05 -12.07
N ALA A 95 6.40 -4.93 -11.66
CA ALA A 95 6.85 -3.84 -12.52
C ALA A 95 8.36 -3.83 -12.80
N GLY A 96 9.13 -4.75 -12.19
CA GLY A 96 10.59 -4.76 -12.24
C GLY A 96 11.23 -3.75 -11.27
N PRO A 97 12.56 -3.59 -11.31
CA PRO A 97 13.28 -2.76 -10.35
C PRO A 97 12.86 -1.28 -10.45
N PRO A 98 12.99 -0.52 -9.35
CA PRO A 98 12.66 0.90 -9.32
C PRO A 98 13.30 1.68 -10.49
N PRO A 99 12.54 2.52 -11.22
CA PRO A 99 13.05 3.23 -12.38
C PRO A 99 14.24 4.16 -12.11
N TRP A 100 14.42 4.60 -10.85
CA TRP A 100 15.55 5.42 -10.42
C TRP A 100 16.82 4.62 -10.09
N LEU A 101 16.75 3.30 -10.03
CA LEU A 101 17.89 2.40 -9.89
C LEU A 101 18.40 1.85 -11.24
N LYS A 102 17.75 2.21 -12.36
CA LYS A 102 18.27 1.91 -13.69
C LYS A 102 19.55 2.73 -13.92
N ASN A 103 20.69 2.08 -13.71
CA ASN A 103 21.99 2.61 -14.09
C ASN A 103 22.08 2.73 -15.62
N ASN A 104 22.77 3.79 -16.04
CA ASN A 104 23.21 4.07 -17.40
C ASN A 104 23.87 2.86 -18.07
#